data_AF-A0A6P7T4K0-F1
#
_entry.id   AF-A0A6P7T4K0-F1
#
_cell.length_a   1.000
_cell.length_b   1.000
_cell.length_c   1.000
_cell.angle_alpha   90.00
_cell.angle_beta   90.00
_cell.angle_gamma   90.00
#
_symmetry.space_group_name_H-M   'P 1'
#
loop_
_entity.id
_entity.type
_entity.pdbx_description
1 polymer ?
#
loop_
_entity_poly.entity_id
_entity_poly.type
_entity_poly.pdbx_seq_one_letter_code
_entity_poly.pdbx_strand_id
1 'polypeptide(L)'
;MRPLKCRQFAKLCWGMEVGHSTLIQHTEIRWLSRGKVLSRFYELREESLTFCLQENLKDFVECLSDDHWCSKLAYLADIFHELSLLNNGMQGRNENILSSTDKINAFQKKLTIWKKRKAAGNLEMFQSVFKRNCQETSLLILNHLHTLLTNLDKYFPPISVDQYDWIRNPFVEFEPFEEQFSLTEELASFLNDRPLKLKHSELHLNAFWLLVEKEYPAIAQKVSLDFQP
;
A
#
# COMPACT_ATOMS: atom_id res chain seq x y z
N MET A 1 1.62 -8.47 -27.54
CA MET A 1 1.22 -9.86 -27.86
C MET A 1 0.22 -9.81 -29.03
N ARG A 2 0.32 -10.69 -30.04
CA ARG A 2 -0.58 -10.65 -31.21
C ARG A 2 -2.01 -11.06 -30.81
N PRO A 3 -3.09 -10.40 -31.29
CA PRO A 3 -4.48 -10.63 -30.84
C PRO A 3 -4.95 -12.09 -30.90
N LEU A 4 -4.46 -12.86 -31.88
CA LEU A 4 -4.76 -14.27 -32.05
C LEU A 4 -4.28 -15.12 -30.86
N LYS A 5 -3.04 -14.87 -30.39
CA LYS A 5 -2.41 -15.62 -29.29
C LYS A 5 -3.14 -15.38 -27.97
N CYS A 6 -3.67 -14.18 -27.77
CA CYS A 6 -4.46 -13.82 -26.60
C CYS A 6 -5.80 -14.56 -26.57
N ARG A 7 -6.48 -14.68 -27.73
CA ARG A 7 -7.70 -15.48 -27.85
C ARG A 7 -7.45 -16.97 -27.66
N GLN A 8 -6.31 -17.49 -28.10
CA GLN A 8 -5.93 -18.88 -27.89
C GLN A 8 -5.67 -19.18 -26.41
N PHE A 9 -4.90 -18.30 -25.72
CA PHE A 9 -4.67 -18.40 -24.29
C PHE A 9 -5.98 -18.33 -23.49
N ALA A 10 -6.89 -17.41 -23.84
CA ALA A 10 -8.17 -17.29 -23.16
C ALA A 10 -9.05 -18.54 -23.26
N LYS A 11 -9.04 -19.23 -24.42
CA LYS A 11 -9.73 -20.51 -24.60
C LYS A 11 -9.11 -21.62 -23.74
N LEU A 12 -7.78 -21.61 -23.59
CA LEU A 12 -7.06 -22.57 -22.76
C LEU A 12 -7.41 -22.38 -21.28
N CYS A 13 -7.41 -21.14 -20.78
CA CYS A 13 -7.83 -20.84 -19.40
C CYS A 13 -9.29 -21.27 -19.13
N TRP A 14 -10.18 -21.11 -20.11
CA TRP A 14 -11.57 -21.57 -19.98
C TRP A 14 -11.69 -23.09 -19.91
N GLY A 15 -10.90 -23.81 -20.71
CA GLY A 15 -10.87 -25.28 -20.69
C GLY A 15 -10.25 -25.88 -19.41
N MET A 16 -9.52 -25.09 -18.63
CA MET A 16 -8.91 -25.48 -17.35
C MET A 16 -9.71 -24.99 -16.13
N GLU A 17 -10.94 -24.47 -16.34
CA GLU A 17 -11.85 -23.98 -15.28
C GLU A 17 -11.27 -22.89 -14.38
N VAL A 18 -10.33 -22.11 -14.89
CA VAL A 18 -9.70 -21.03 -14.10
C VAL A 18 -10.62 -19.81 -14.10
N GLY A 19 -10.81 -19.17 -12.95
CA GLY A 19 -11.65 -17.96 -12.81
C GLY A 19 -11.19 -16.74 -13.61
N HIS A 20 -10.12 -16.88 -14.40
CA HIS A 20 -9.29 -15.84 -14.93
C HIS A 20 -8.96 -16.12 -16.39
N SER A 21 -9.62 -15.41 -17.31
CA SER A 21 -9.64 -15.73 -18.75
C SER A 21 -8.57 -15.04 -19.60
N THR A 22 -7.82 -14.09 -19.05
CA THR A 22 -6.80 -13.35 -19.80
C THR A 22 -5.66 -12.89 -18.90
N LEU A 23 -4.43 -12.94 -19.43
CA LEU A 23 -3.31 -12.18 -18.90
C LEU A 23 -3.56 -10.68 -19.12
N ILE A 24 -3.35 -9.87 -18.07
CA ILE A 24 -3.43 -8.42 -18.18
C ILE A 24 -2.25 -7.98 -19.05
N GLN A 25 -2.54 -7.44 -20.24
CA GLN A 25 -1.51 -6.85 -21.07
C GLN A 25 -1.13 -5.49 -20.47
N HIS A 26 0.18 -5.27 -20.32
CA HIS A 26 0.73 -4.03 -19.83
C HIS A 26 0.08 -2.82 -20.52
N THR A 27 -0.70 -2.06 -19.78
CA THR A 27 -0.87 -0.64 -20.03
C THR A 27 0.30 0.05 -19.34
N GLU A 28 1.06 0.89 -20.03
CA GLU A 28 2.20 1.65 -19.51
C GLU A 28 1.78 2.75 -18.50
N ILE A 29 0.98 2.39 -17.49
CA ILE A 29 0.53 3.33 -16.48
C ILE A 29 0.60 2.65 -15.11
N ARG A 30 1.53 3.17 -14.29
CA ARG A 30 1.72 2.95 -12.85
C ARG A 30 2.16 1.56 -12.42
N TRP A 31 3.07 1.54 -11.45
CA TRP A 31 3.58 0.35 -10.77
C TRP A 31 2.48 -0.55 -10.14
N LEU A 32 1.30 0.01 -9.84
CA LEU A 32 0.10 -0.73 -9.44
C LEU A 32 -0.33 -1.78 -10.49
N SER A 33 -0.17 -1.48 -11.78
CA SER A 33 -0.45 -2.44 -12.85
C SER A 33 0.55 -3.59 -12.83
N ARG A 34 1.83 -3.32 -12.50
CA ARG A 34 2.89 -4.33 -12.44
C ARG A 34 2.64 -5.34 -11.33
N GLY A 35 2.22 -4.89 -10.15
CA GLY A 35 1.87 -5.82 -9.06
C GLY A 35 0.70 -6.73 -9.42
N LYS A 36 -0.38 -6.16 -9.98
CA LYS A 36 -1.54 -6.94 -10.43
C LYS A 36 -1.19 -7.92 -11.55
N VAL A 37 -0.34 -7.51 -12.50
CA VAL A 37 0.16 -8.38 -13.56
C VAL A 37 0.95 -9.56 -12.97
N LEU A 38 1.86 -9.31 -12.01
CA LEU A 38 2.65 -10.35 -11.36
C LEU A 38 1.79 -11.34 -10.58
N SER A 39 0.85 -10.87 -9.76
CA SER A 39 -0.08 -11.74 -9.03
C SER A 39 -0.89 -12.61 -9.99
N ARG A 40 -1.43 -12.00 -11.04
CA ARG A 40 -2.22 -12.70 -12.05
C ARG A 40 -1.40 -13.70 -12.86
N PHE A 41 -0.17 -13.35 -13.21
CA PHE A 41 0.72 -14.25 -13.93
C PHE A 41 1.10 -15.45 -13.07
N TYR A 42 1.34 -15.25 -11.77
CA TYR A 42 1.61 -16.34 -10.84
C TYR A 42 0.41 -17.27 -10.62
N GLU A 43 -0.80 -16.71 -10.54
CA GLU A 43 -2.05 -17.49 -10.50
C GLU A 43 -2.20 -18.36 -11.76
N LEU A 44 -1.90 -17.79 -12.93
CA LEU A 44 -2.03 -18.44 -14.24
C LEU A 44 -0.78 -19.21 -14.69
N ARG A 45 0.13 -19.56 -13.77
CA ARG A 45 1.45 -20.11 -14.15
C ARG A 45 1.37 -21.48 -14.82
N GLU A 46 0.43 -22.33 -14.43
CA GLU A 46 0.28 -23.70 -14.96
C GLU A 46 -0.29 -23.65 -16.39
N GLU A 47 -1.25 -22.76 -16.61
CA GLU A 47 -1.84 -22.44 -17.91
C GLU A 47 -0.79 -21.80 -18.81
N SER A 48 0.01 -20.89 -18.25
CA SER A 48 1.11 -20.23 -18.96
C SER A 48 2.19 -21.24 -19.37
N LEU A 49 2.53 -22.20 -18.51
CA LEU A 49 3.47 -23.28 -18.83
C LEU A 49 2.91 -24.15 -19.97
N THR A 50 1.64 -24.56 -19.86
CA THR A 50 0.96 -25.36 -20.90
C THR A 50 0.94 -24.63 -22.25
N PHE A 51 0.61 -23.34 -22.24
CA PHE A 51 0.62 -22.52 -23.44
C PHE A 51 2.03 -22.37 -24.03
N CYS A 52 3.05 -22.18 -23.20
CA CYS A 52 4.44 -22.06 -23.66
C CYS A 52 4.95 -23.36 -24.29
N LEU A 53 4.54 -24.53 -23.79
CA LEU A 53 4.82 -25.83 -24.39
C LEU A 53 4.19 -25.96 -25.78
N GLN A 54 2.94 -25.54 -25.95
CA GLN A 54 2.24 -25.57 -27.25
C GLN A 54 2.87 -24.63 -28.28
N GLU A 55 3.39 -23.50 -27.83
CA GLU A 55 4.00 -22.46 -28.67
C GLU A 55 5.52 -22.64 -28.86
N ASN A 56 6.10 -23.71 -28.29
CA ASN A 56 7.54 -24.01 -28.33
C ASN A 56 8.42 -22.85 -27.81
N LEU A 57 7.96 -22.16 -26.77
CA LEU A 57 8.65 -21.06 -26.10
C LEU A 57 9.62 -21.60 -25.03
N LYS A 58 10.75 -22.16 -25.47
CA LYS A 58 11.70 -22.92 -24.63
C LYS A 58 12.15 -22.18 -23.37
N ASP A 59 12.59 -20.93 -23.50
CA ASP A 59 13.08 -20.13 -22.37
C ASP A 59 12.03 -19.97 -21.24
N PHE A 60 10.76 -19.78 -21.61
CA PHE A 60 9.67 -19.64 -20.65
C PHE A 60 9.30 -20.99 -20.01
N VAL A 61 9.36 -22.07 -20.77
CA VAL A 61 9.14 -23.43 -20.25
C VAL A 61 10.21 -23.79 -19.23
N GLU A 62 11.48 -23.51 -19.51
CA GLU A 62 12.59 -23.74 -18.58
C GLU A 62 12.39 -22.96 -17.27
N CYS A 63 11.99 -21.69 -17.34
CA CYS A 63 11.72 -20.87 -16.16
C CYS A 63 10.50 -21.37 -15.35
N LEU A 64 9.37 -21.62 -16.01
CA LEU A 64 8.12 -22.01 -15.34
C LEU A 64 8.15 -23.44 -14.80
N SER A 65 9.06 -24.28 -15.30
CA SER A 65 9.28 -25.64 -14.79
C SER A 65 10.29 -25.66 -13.62
N ASP A 66 11.08 -24.59 -13.44
CA ASP A 66 12.02 -24.47 -12.32
C ASP A 66 11.30 -24.01 -11.04
N ASP A 67 11.34 -24.87 -10.01
CA ASP A 67 10.77 -24.60 -8.70
C ASP A 67 11.42 -23.38 -8.01
N HIS A 68 12.72 -23.19 -8.20
CA HIS A 68 13.45 -22.08 -7.62
C HIS A 68 13.02 -20.76 -8.25
N TRP A 69 12.92 -20.71 -9.58
CA TRP A 69 12.39 -19.56 -10.31
C TRP A 69 10.93 -19.25 -9.94
N CYS A 70 10.06 -20.27 -9.90
CA CYS A 70 8.67 -20.08 -9.53
C CYS A 70 8.50 -19.59 -8.08
N SER A 71 9.42 -19.95 -7.18
CA SER A 71 9.44 -19.45 -5.80
C SER A 71 9.84 -17.97 -5.73
N LYS A 72 10.76 -17.51 -6.59
CA LYS A 72 11.06 -16.08 -6.74
C LYS A 72 9.85 -15.32 -7.28
N LEU A 73 9.18 -15.88 -8.29
CA LEU A 73 7.96 -15.28 -8.85
C LEU A 73 6.83 -15.19 -7.80
N ALA A 74 6.63 -16.24 -7.00
CA ALA A 74 5.67 -16.26 -5.89
C ALA A 74 5.95 -15.11 -4.90
N TYR A 75 7.21 -14.95 -4.52
CA TYR A 75 7.62 -13.88 -3.62
C TYR A 75 7.36 -12.49 -4.21
N LEU A 76 7.71 -12.30 -5.49
CA LEU A 76 7.45 -11.04 -6.19
C LEU A 76 5.95 -10.74 -6.24
N ALA A 77 5.11 -11.74 -6.55
CA ALA A 77 3.67 -11.56 -6.54
C ALA A 77 3.15 -11.10 -5.16
N ASP A 78 3.60 -11.74 -4.07
CA ASP A 78 3.14 -11.40 -2.72
C ASP A 78 3.65 -10.02 -2.24
N ILE A 79 4.94 -9.69 -2.43
CA ILE A 79 5.48 -8.40 -1.97
C ILE A 79 4.92 -7.22 -2.77
N PHE A 80 4.70 -7.39 -4.08
CA PHE A 80 4.06 -6.34 -4.89
C PHE A 80 2.58 -6.18 -4.56
N HIS A 81 1.90 -7.25 -4.15
CA HIS A 81 0.53 -7.15 -3.64
C HIS A 81 0.49 -6.25 -2.39
N GLU A 82 1.35 -6.50 -1.41
CA GLU A 82 1.46 -5.69 -0.18
C GLU A 82 1.81 -4.23 -0.46
N LEU A 83 2.75 -3.97 -1.38
CA LEU A 83 3.07 -2.59 -1.80
C LEU A 83 1.89 -1.92 -2.50
N SER A 84 1.15 -2.66 -3.33
CA SER A 84 -0.07 -2.15 -4.00
C SER A 84 -1.14 -1.77 -2.98
N LEU A 85 -1.35 -2.57 -1.93
CA LEU A 85 -2.26 -2.25 -0.83
C LEU A 85 -1.84 -0.97 -0.12
N LEU A 86 -0.56 -0.83 0.22
CA LEU A 86 -0.02 0.38 0.85
C LEU A 86 -0.34 1.62 0.01
N ASN A 87 -0.02 1.59 -1.28
CA ASN A 87 -0.22 2.76 -2.13
C ASN A 87 -1.66 3.05 -2.48
N ASN A 88 -2.50 2.04 -2.68
CA ASN A 88 -3.93 2.30 -2.82
C ASN A 88 -4.48 2.93 -1.52
N GLY A 89 -3.95 2.51 -0.37
CA GLY A 89 -4.26 3.12 0.92
C GLY A 89 -3.82 4.58 1.00
N MET A 90 -2.68 4.96 0.41
CA MET A 90 -2.18 6.34 0.37
C MET A 90 -2.80 7.18 -0.77
N GLN A 91 -3.85 6.70 -1.41
CA GLN A 91 -4.54 7.42 -2.48
C GLN A 91 -6.03 7.57 -2.15
N GLY A 92 -6.59 8.75 -2.41
CA GLY A 92 -8.01 9.00 -2.22
C GLY A 92 -8.29 10.46 -1.88
N ARG A 93 -9.58 10.83 -1.88
CA ARG A 93 -10.02 12.21 -1.58
C ARG A 93 -9.89 12.59 -0.11
N ASN A 94 -9.81 11.59 0.77
CA ASN A 94 -9.73 11.78 2.23
C ASN A 94 -8.34 11.46 2.78
N GLU A 95 -7.35 11.27 1.90
CA GLU A 95 -5.99 10.96 2.30
C GLU A 95 -5.20 12.25 2.50
N ASN A 96 -4.38 12.29 3.56
CA ASN A 96 -3.48 13.40 3.83
C ASN A 96 -2.09 12.92 4.26
N ILE A 97 -1.18 13.87 4.48
CA ILE A 97 0.20 13.57 4.89
C ILE A 97 0.25 12.80 6.22
N LEU A 98 -0.65 13.12 7.15
CA LEU A 98 -0.72 12.48 8.47
C LEU A 98 -1.12 10.99 8.33
N SER A 99 -2.21 10.71 7.63
CA SER A 99 -2.69 9.34 7.39
C SER A 99 -1.74 8.52 6.50
N SER A 100 -1.08 9.17 5.54
CA SER A 100 -0.08 8.53 4.68
C SER A 100 1.17 8.15 5.48
N THR A 101 1.62 9.04 6.38
CA THR A 101 2.76 8.80 7.27
C THR A 101 2.49 7.62 8.20
N ASP A 102 1.29 7.55 8.79
CA ASP A 102 0.89 6.40 9.62
C ASP A 102 0.94 5.07 8.84
N LYS A 103 0.47 5.07 7.59
CA LYS A 103 0.45 3.88 6.74
C LYS A 103 1.88 3.42 6.38
N ILE A 104 2.77 4.36 6.06
CA ILE A 104 4.19 4.07 5.80
C ILE A 104 4.85 3.51 7.06
N ASN A 105 4.67 4.17 8.21
CA ASN A 105 5.20 3.74 9.50
C ASN A 105 4.70 2.34 9.88
N ALA A 106 3.40 2.08 9.68
CA ALA A 106 2.82 0.75 9.88
C ALA A 106 3.43 -0.30 8.94
N PHE A 107 3.70 0.06 7.68
CA PHE A 107 4.34 -0.83 6.72
C PHE A 107 5.80 -1.15 7.07
N GLN A 108 6.59 -0.16 7.48
CA GLN A 108 7.96 -0.37 7.99
C GLN A 108 7.97 -1.30 9.21
N LYS A 109 7.02 -1.12 10.14
CA LYS A 109 6.82 -2.04 11.28
C LYS A 109 6.48 -3.45 10.82
N LYS A 110 5.59 -3.62 9.83
CA LYS A 110 5.28 -4.93 9.22
C LYS A 110 6.53 -5.57 8.62
N LEU A 111 7.32 -4.85 7.83
CA LEU A 111 8.57 -5.36 7.24
C LEU A 111 9.57 -5.84 8.31
N THR A 112 9.67 -5.10 9.42
CA THR A 112 10.52 -5.50 10.56
C THR A 112 10.03 -6.79 11.20
N ILE A 113 8.72 -6.95 11.37
CA ILE A 113 8.10 -8.20 11.87
C ILE A 113 8.36 -9.35 10.89
N TRP A 114 8.19 -9.13 9.58
CA TRP A 114 8.41 -10.15 8.56
C TRP A 114 9.86 -10.63 8.51
N LYS A 115 10.82 -9.70 8.62
CA LYS A 115 12.25 -10.03 8.72
C LYS A 115 12.54 -10.93 9.94
N LYS A 116 11.98 -10.59 11.11
CA LYS A 116 12.11 -11.40 12.34
C LYS A 116 11.48 -12.79 12.21
N ARG A 117 10.24 -12.86 11.69
CA ARG A 117 9.53 -14.14 11.49
C ARG A 117 10.24 -15.03 10.48
N LYS A 118 10.77 -14.44 9.40
CA LYS A 118 11.55 -15.19 8.41
C LYS A 118 12.84 -15.76 8.98
N ALA A 119 13.55 -15.00 9.82
CA ALA A 119 14.72 -15.50 10.53
C ALA A 119 14.39 -16.69 11.45
N ALA A 120 13.18 -16.74 11.99
CA ALA A 120 12.64 -17.86 12.76
C ALA A 120 12.04 -18.99 11.90
N GLY A 121 12.19 -18.94 10.57
CA GLY A 121 11.70 -19.98 9.65
C GLY A 121 10.22 -19.89 9.27
N ASN A 122 9.48 -18.88 9.76
CA ASN A 122 8.06 -18.70 9.45
C ASN A 122 7.87 -17.76 8.25
N LEU A 123 7.13 -18.23 7.24
CA LEU A 123 6.84 -17.56 5.97
C LEU A 123 5.35 -17.28 5.73
N GLU A 124 4.49 -17.38 6.75
CA GLU A 124 3.02 -17.23 6.62
C GLU A 124 2.56 -15.94 5.95
N MET A 125 3.35 -14.85 6.05
CA MET A 125 3.03 -13.57 5.42
C MET A 125 3.10 -13.61 3.90
N PHE A 126 3.85 -14.56 3.32
CA PHE A 126 3.98 -14.77 1.89
C PHE A 126 3.31 -16.09 1.53
N GLN A 127 1.98 -16.09 1.44
CA GLN A 127 1.17 -17.30 1.26
C GLN A 127 1.57 -18.10 0.01
N SER A 128 1.94 -17.43 -1.07
CA SER A 128 2.34 -18.08 -2.32
C SER A 128 3.70 -18.78 -2.17
N VAL A 129 4.62 -18.15 -1.45
CA VAL A 129 5.95 -18.73 -1.13
C VAL A 129 5.82 -19.88 -0.15
N PHE A 130 5.00 -19.71 0.89
CA PHE A 130 4.76 -20.72 1.92
C PHE A 130 4.25 -22.03 1.33
N LYS A 131 3.32 -21.96 0.37
CA LYS A 131 2.79 -23.13 -0.34
C LYS A 131 3.86 -23.91 -1.12
N ARG A 132 4.94 -23.28 -1.56
CA ARG A 132 6.02 -23.95 -2.32
C ARG A 132 7.12 -24.54 -1.44
N ASN A 133 7.28 -24.09 -0.20
CA ASN A 133 8.28 -24.60 0.76
C ASN A 133 9.74 -24.61 0.23
N CYS A 134 10.12 -23.68 -0.65
CA CYS A 134 11.47 -23.62 -1.22
C CYS A 134 12.44 -22.86 -0.29
N GLN A 135 13.37 -23.58 0.34
CA GLN A 135 14.33 -23.01 1.29
C GLN A 135 15.37 -22.09 0.65
N GLU A 136 15.72 -22.34 -0.62
CA GLU A 136 16.79 -21.63 -1.33
C GLU A 136 16.47 -20.14 -1.58
N THR A 137 15.18 -19.76 -1.55
CA THR A 137 14.78 -18.35 -1.67
C THR A 137 14.89 -17.56 -0.37
N SER A 138 15.24 -18.22 0.75
CA SER A 138 15.22 -17.62 2.08
C SER A 138 16.16 -16.43 2.24
N LEU A 139 17.42 -16.58 1.83
CA LEU A 139 18.43 -15.51 1.91
C LEU A 139 18.07 -14.34 0.99
N LEU A 140 17.55 -14.64 -0.21
CA LEU A 140 17.09 -13.64 -1.16
C LEU A 140 15.97 -12.79 -0.57
N ILE A 141 14.98 -13.42 0.04
CA ILE A 141 13.85 -12.73 0.69
C ILE A 141 14.35 -11.85 1.84
N LEU A 142 15.21 -12.37 2.71
CA LEU A 142 15.76 -11.59 3.84
C LEU A 142 16.55 -10.37 3.36
N ASN A 143 17.41 -10.53 2.36
CA ASN A 143 18.19 -9.44 1.79
C ASN A 143 17.27 -8.40 1.14
N HIS A 144 16.29 -8.83 0.35
CA HIS A 144 15.35 -7.92 -0.29
C HIS A 144 14.51 -7.15 0.74
N LEU A 145 13.97 -7.81 1.78
CA LEU A 145 13.23 -7.13 2.85
C LEU A 145 14.10 -6.10 3.58
N HIS A 146 15.38 -6.41 3.82
CA HIS A 146 16.31 -5.46 4.41
C HIS A 146 16.53 -4.25 3.50
N THR A 147 16.83 -4.47 2.22
CA THR A 147 17.00 -3.38 1.24
C THR A 147 15.73 -2.54 1.07
N LEU A 148 14.56 -3.18 1.05
CA LEU A 148 13.28 -2.49 0.95
C LEU A 148 13.04 -1.59 2.16
N LEU A 149 13.29 -2.08 3.37
CA LEU A 149 13.18 -1.29 4.59
C LEU A 149 14.14 -0.09 4.56
N THR A 150 15.43 -0.32 4.26
CA THR A 150 16.42 0.75 4.15
C THR A 150 16.03 1.80 3.09
N ASN A 151 15.47 1.36 1.97
CA ASN A 151 14.99 2.28 0.93
C ASN A 151 13.78 3.07 1.41
N LEU A 152 12.83 2.45 2.10
CA LEU A 152 11.69 3.17 2.68
C LEU A 152 12.16 4.22 3.68
N ASP A 153 13.10 3.89 4.57
CA ASP A 153 13.67 4.84 5.54
C ASP A 153 14.39 6.01 4.83
N LYS A 154 15.04 5.73 3.70
CA LYS A 154 15.73 6.76 2.89
C LYS A 154 14.76 7.69 2.17
N TYR A 155 13.70 7.15 1.55
CA TYR A 155 12.76 7.92 0.75
C TYR A 155 11.63 8.55 1.58
N PHE A 156 11.32 7.96 2.73
CA PHE A 156 10.32 8.42 3.68
C PHE A 156 10.98 8.50 5.06
N PRO A 157 11.83 9.52 5.29
CA PRO A 157 12.43 9.74 6.60
C PRO A 157 11.31 9.93 7.64
N PRO A 158 11.57 9.63 8.93
CA PRO A 158 10.58 9.83 9.97
C PRO A 158 10.19 11.31 10.04
N ILE A 159 9.00 11.64 9.55
CA ILE A 159 8.39 12.94 9.76
C ILE A 159 7.70 12.84 11.12
N SER A 160 8.17 13.61 12.09
CA SER A 160 7.41 13.79 13.33
C SER A 160 6.14 14.56 12.98
N VAL A 161 5.02 13.85 12.94
CA VAL A 161 3.70 14.42 12.69
C VAL A 161 2.92 14.67 13.98
N ASP A 162 3.52 14.34 15.13
CA ASP A 162 2.91 14.44 16.46
C ASP A 162 2.49 15.88 16.77
N GLN A 163 3.25 16.87 16.30
CA GLN A 163 2.91 18.29 16.44
C GLN A 163 1.64 18.70 15.69
N TYR A 164 1.15 17.87 14.76
CA TYR A 164 -0.07 18.08 13.99
C TYR A 164 -1.24 17.19 14.48
N ASP A 165 -1.08 16.47 15.60
CA ASP A 165 -2.14 15.61 16.12
C ASP A 165 -3.37 16.40 16.57
N TRP A 166 -3.19 17.67 16.97
CA TRP A 166 -4.31 18.59 17.22
C TRP A 166 -5.20 18.78 15.99
N ILE A 167 -4.66 18.61 14.77
CA ILE A 167 -5.47 18.66 13.55
C ILE A 167 -6.36 17.42 13.43
N ARG A 168 -5.90 16.26 13.89
CA ARG A 168 -6.69 15.02 13.91
C ARG A 168 -7.76 15.08 15.00
N ASN A 169 -7.38 15.58 16.16
CA ASN A 169 -8.27 15.75 17.29
C ASN A 169 -8.00 17.08 18.00
N PRO A 170 -8.74 18.14 17.68
CA PRO A 170 -8.52 19.45 18.27
C PRO A 170 -8.94 19.55 19.74
N PHE A 171 -9.61 18.53 20.26
CA PHE A 171 -10.12 18.51 21.64
C PHE A 171 -9.22 17.73 22.61
N VAL A 172 -8.04 17.27 22.16
CA VAL A 172 -6.98 16.77 23.05
C VAL A 172 -6.13 17.92 23.58
N GLU A 173 -5.33 17.64 24.61
CA GLU A 173 -4.38 18.61 25.15
C GLU A 173 -3.25 18.87 24.14
N PHE A 174 -3.04 20.14 23.78
CA PHE A 174 -1.95 20.58 22.91
C PHE A 174 -1.49 21.99 23.33
N GLU A 175 -0.28 22.39 22.94
CA GLU A 175 0.25 23.73 23.22
C GLU A 175 -0.52 24.80 22.43
N PRO A 176 -1.19 25.77 23.09
CA PRO A 176 -1.98 26.79 22.42
C PRO A 176 -1.12 27.72 21.55
N PHE A 177 -1.73 28.28 20.51
CA PHE A 177 -1.09 29.30 19.67
C PHE A 177 -1.07 30.65 20.40
N GLU A 178 0.07 31.01 21.00
CA GLU A 178 0.24 32.31 21.69
C GLU A 178 0.52 33.48 20.74
N GLU A 179 0.69 33.21 19.44
CA GLU A 179 1.28 34.16 18.49
C GLU A 179 0.31 35.22 17.96
N GLN A 180 -1.02 35.00 18.02
CA GLN A 180 -2.02 35.96 17.52
C GLN A 180 -3.27 36.00 18.39
N PHE A 181 -3.62 37.17 18.90
CA PHE A 181 -4.77 37.39 19.79
C PHE A 181 -6.10 36.86 19.22
N SER A 182 -6.36 37.05 17.93
CA SER A 182 -7.58 36.57 17.27
C SER A 182 -7.64 35.04 17.21
N LEU A 183 -6.52 34.36 16.99
CA LEU A 183 -6.44 32.90 17.03
C LEU A 183 -6.70 32.39 18.45
N THR A 184 -6.14 33.04 19.46
CA THR A 184 -6.29 32.62 20.86
C THR A 184 -7.73 32.75 21.36
N GLU A 185 -8.43 33.84 20.98
CA GLU A 185 -9.84 34.06 21.35
C GLU A 185 -10.80 33.08 20.63
N GLU A 186 -10.61 32.87 19.32
CA GLU A 186 -11.36 31.85 18.58
C GLU A 186 -11.11 30.46 19.14
N LEU A 187 -9.85 30.13 19.46
CA LEU A 187 -9.48 28.83 20.02
C LEU A 187 -10.18 28.56 21.35
N ALA A 188 -10.22 29.55 22.24
CA ALA A 188 -10.92 29.42 23.52
C ALA A 188 -12.42 29.14 23.33
N SER A 189 -13.05 29.81 22.37
CA SER A 189 -14.47 29.60 22.04
C SER A 189 -14.71 28.23 21.41
N PHE A 190 -13.89 27.85 20.44
CA PHE A 190 -13.96 26.58 19.71
C PHE A 190 -13.76 25.36 20.62
N LEU A 191 -12.78 25.38 21.52
CA LEU A 191 -12.52 24.27 22.45
C LEU A 191 -13.69 24.03 23.42
N ASN A 192 -14.51 25.04 23.67
CA ASN A 192 -15.70 24.96 24.52
C ASN A 192 -17.00 24.69 23.73
N ASP A 193 -16.94 24.60 22.39
CA ASP A 193 -18.09 24.32 21.54
C ASP A 193 -18.47 22.81 21.59
N ARG A 194 -19.48 22.51 22.42
CA ARG A 194 -19.98 21.13 22.61
C ARG A 194 -20.65 20.56 21.35
N PRO A 195 -21.50 21.31 20.60
CA PRO A 195 -22.01 20.86 19.31
C PRO A 195 -20.91 20.44 18.32
N LEU A 196 -19.84 21.22 18.17
CA LEU A 196 -18.73 20.88 17.29
C LEU A 196 -17.97 19.64 17.76
N LYS A 197 -17.78 19.48 19.08
CA LYS A 197 -17.18 18.27 19.65
C LYS A 197 -17.96 17.01 19.33
N LEU A 198 -19.31 17.09 19.35
CA LEU A 198 -20.16 15.96 18.93
C LEU A 198 -20.02 15.69 17.43
N LYS A 199 -20.09 16.73 16.59
CA LYS A 199 -19.93 16.61 15.12
C LYS A 199 -18.56 16.06 14.72
N HIS A 200 -17.49 16.34 15.46
CA HIS A 200 -16.15 15.79 15.20
C HIS A 200 -16.14 14.25 15.23
N SER A 201 -16.90 13.65 16.14
CA SER A 201 -17.01 12.18 16.22
C SER A 201 -17.85 11.56 15.10
N GLU A 202 -18.71 12.35 14.45
CA GLU A 202 -19.65 11.89 13.42
C GLU A 202 -19.11 12.12 11.99
N LEU A 203 -18.24 13.12 11.80
CA LEU A 203 -17.78 13.57 10.49
C LEU A 203 -16.36 13.08 10.17
N HIS A 204 -16.09 12.90 8.87
CA HIS A 204 -14.71 12.77 8.40
C HIS A 204 -13.94 14.08 8.61
N LEU A 205 -12.63 13.96 8.86
CA LEU A 205 -11.75 15.08 9.22
C LEU A 205 -11.87 16.28 8.28
N ASN A 206 -11.84 16.06 6.96
CA ASN A 206 -11.95 17.13 5.97
C ASN A 206 -13.32 17.82 6.03
N ALA A 207 -14.40 17.06 6.22
CA ALA A 207 -15.75 17.60 6.32
C ALA A 207 -15.95 18.40 7.63
N PHE A 208 -15.31 17.95 8.72
CA PHE A 208 -15.28 18.68 9.99
C PHE A 208 -14.58 20.03 9.83
N TRP A 209 -13.37 20.07 9.26
CA TRP A 209 -12.64 21.33 9.10
C TRP A 209 -13.32 22.32 8.15
N LEU A 210 -14.04 21.84 7.11
CA LEU A 210 -14.88 22.69 6.26
C LEU A 210 -16.08 23.30 6.99
N LEU A 211 -16.56 22.65 8.06
CA LEU A 211 -17.62 23.19 8.91
C LEU A 211 -17.05 24.22 9.88
N VAL A 212 -15.89 23.93 10.48
CA VAL A 212 -15.16 24.85 11.37
C VAL A 212 -14.77 26.12 10.63
N GLU A 213 -14.38 26.07 9.36
CA GLU A 213 -14.03 27.24 8.55
C GLU A 213 -15.13 28.32 8.51
N LYS A 214 -16.41 27.92 8.64
CA LYS A 214 -17.54 28.86 8.62
C LYS A 214 -17.74 29.58 9.94
N GLU A 215 -17.38 28.95 11.06
CA GLU A 215 -17.64 29.43 12.42
C GLU A 215 -16.38 30.00 13.08
N TYR A 216 -15.20 29.45 12.75
CA TYR A 216 -13.87 29.77 13.31
C TYR A 216 -12.82 29.84 12.18
N PRO A 217 -12.85 30.91 11.36
CA PRO A 217 -12.03 31.01 10.16
C PRO A 217 -10.53 31.13 10.46
N ALA A 218 -10.12 31.75 11.57
CA ALA A 218 -8.71 31.87 11.90
C ALA A 218 -8.10 30.50 12.24
N ILE A 219 -8.83 29.67 12.99
CA ILE A 219 -8.40 28.29 13.30
C ILE A 219 -8.30 27.44 12.02
N ALA A 220 -9.29 27.51 11.14
CA ALA A 220 -9.28 26.76 9.88
C ALA A 220 -8.15 27.22 8.94
N GLN A 221 -7.82 28.52 8.95
CA GLN A 221 -6.69 29.05 8.20
C GLN A 221 -5.36 28.52 8.75
N LYS A 222 -5.20 28.44 10.07
CA LYS A 222 -4.03 27.85 10.71
C LYS A 222 -3.86 26.37 10.34
N VAL A 223 -4.94 25.59 10.39
CA VAL A 223 -4.94 24.20 9.90
C VAL A 223 -4.48 24.12 8.45
N SER A 224 -5.01 24.99 7.59
CA SER A 224 -4.67 24.99 6.15
C SER A 224 -3.21 25.34 5.89
N LEU A 225 -2.64 26.28 6.65
CA LEU A 225 -1.21 26.63 6.58
C LEU A 225 -0.32 25.47 7.05
N ASP A 226 -0.72 24.79 8.13
CA ASP A 226 0.01 23.65 8.67
C ASP A 226 -0.16 22.37 7.81
N PHE A 227 -1.15 22.34 6.90
CA PHE A 227 -1.40 21.27 5.93
C PHE A 227 -0.80 21.49 4.53
N GLN A 228 -0.19 22.65 4.25
CA GLN A 228 0.49 22.86 2.97
C GLN A 228 1.81 22.04 2.93
N PRO A 229 2.06 21.28 1.85
CA PRO A 229 3.27 20.49 1.70
C PRO A 229 4.53 21.33 1.56
#